data_AF-A0AA38LYR1-F1
#
_entry.id   AF-A0AA38LYR1-F1
#
_cell.length_a   1.000
_cell.length_b   1.000
_cell.length_c   1.000
_cell.angle_alpha   90.00
_cell.angle_beta   90.00
_cell.angle_gamma   90.00
#
_symmetry.space_group_name_H-M   'P 1'
#
loop_
_entity.id
_entity.type
_entity.pdbx_description
1 polymer ?
#
loop_
_entity_poly.entity_id
_entity_poly.type
_entity_poly.pdbx_seq_one_letter_code
_entity_poly.pdbx_strand_id
1 'polypeptide(L)'
;MDVIQERLEREYDLDLIATAPSVIYNVTLTSGEEIQIDNPAELPDPQKIREIQEPYVRINLMTPDQYVGDLMQLCQDKRGTYINLEHNDATRRTLIYEMPLNEIVFDFFNKLKSISRGYASFDYELIGYKPSKLVKMDILLNGQQIDALSFIVHKDFAYERGKVLAEKLKELIPRQNYEVPVQAVIGGKVIARTTIKAYRKDVL
;
A
#
# COMPACT_ATOMS: atom_id res chain seq x y z
N MET A 1 10.43 0.71 12.59
CA MET A 1 9.34 1.53 13.19
C MET A 1 8.78 0.81 14.41
N ASP A 2 8.43 -0.48 14.29
CA ASP A 2 7.85 -1.31 15.35
C ASP A 2 8.61 -1.28 16.69
N VAL A 3 9.95 -1.38 16.67
CA VAL A 3 10.76 -1.34 17.89
C VAL A 3 10.66 0.02 18.61
N ILE A 4 10.56 1.12 17.86
CA ILE A 4 10.45 2.46 18.46
C ILE A 4 9.06 2.65 19.06
N GLN A 5 8.01 2.21 18.36
CA GLN A 5 6.64 2.26 18.87
C GLN A 5 6.49 1.43 20.14
N GLU A 6 6.95 0.17 20.14
CA GLU A 6 6.87 -0.72 21.32
C GLU A 6 7.61 -0.13 22.53
N ARG A 7 8.75 0.54 22.29
CA ARG A 7 9.49 1.22 23.35
C ARG A 7 8.75 2.45 23.88
N LEU A 8 8.14 3.26 23.01
CA LEU A 8 7.40 4.45 23.45
C LEU A 8 6.15 4.08 24.26
N GLU A 9 5.41 3.05 23.82
CA GLU A 9 4.25 2.52 24.54
C GLU A 9 4.66 1.95 25.91
N ARG A 10 5.74 1.17 25.98
CA ARG A 10 6.19 0.55 27.24
C ARG A 10 6.91 1.48 28.21
N GLU A 11 7.81 2.33 27.70
CA GLU A 11 8.67 3.17 28.54
C GLU A 11 7.99 4.50 28.92
N TYR A 12 7.06 4.99 28.10
CA TYR A 12 6.46 6.32 28.27
C TYR A 12 4.92 6.31 28.39
N ASP A 13 4.27 5.14 28.39
CA ASP A 13 2.81 4.98 28.53
C ASP A 13 2.01 5.84 27.52
N LEU A 14 2.54 5.93 26.28
CA LEU A 14 1.93 6.69 25.20
C LEU A 14 1.06 5.78 24.34
N ASP A 15 -0.20 6.15 24.12
CA ASP A 15 -1.08 5.49 23.15
C ASP A 15 -0.82 6.09 21.75
N LEU A 16 -0.10 5.35 20.91
CA LEU A 16 0.37 5.80 19.60
C LEU A 16 -0.45 5.16 18.47
N ILE A 17 -0.98 6.00 17.58
CA ILE A 17 -1.61 5.54 16.35
C ILE A 17 -0.62 5.71 15.20
N ALA A 18 -0.05 4.60 14.73
CA ALA A 18 0.79 4.59 13.54
C ALA A 18 -0.06 4.70 12.28
N THR A 19 0.23 5.69 11.44
CA THR A 19 -0.34 5.80 10.09
C THR A 19 0.40 4.90 9.11
N ALA A 20 -0.19 4.67 7.94
CA ALA A 20 0.47 3.89 6.90
C ALA A 20 1.79 4.55 6.49
N PRO A 21 2.90 3.79 6.36
CA PRO A 21 4.15 4.34 5.87
C PRO A 21 3.97 4.84 4.45
N SER A 22 4.55 6.01 4.14
CA SER A 22 4.53 6.62 2.81
C SER A 22 5.94 6.61 2.21
N VAL A 23 6.01 6.76 0.89
CA VAL A 23 7.25 6.98 0.14
C VAL A 23 7.22 8.36 -0.49
N ILE A 24 8.40 8.88 -0.82
CA ILE A 24 8.51 10.16 -1.53
C ILE A 24 8.26 9.91 -3.01
N TYR A 25 7.37 10.67 -3.62
CA TYR A 25 7.09 10.67 -5.06
C TYR A 25 7.68 11.92 -5.69
N ASN A 26 8.28 11.78 -6.88
CA ASN A 26 8.67 12.93 -7.68
C ASN A 26 7.55 13.24 -8.67
N VAL A 27 7.00 14.44 -8.60
CA VAL A 27 5.91 14.88 -9.47
C VAL A 27 6.44 15.98 -10.38
N THR A 28 6.37 15.78 -11.69
CA THR A 28 6.64 16.84 -12.65
C THR A 28 5.34 17.51 -13.07
N LEU A 29 5.27 18.83 -12.89
CA LEU A 29 4.11 19.62 -13.25
C LEU A 29 4.10 19.95 -14.74
N THR A 30 2.94 20.35 -15.25
CA THR A 30 2.78 20.85 -16.63
C THR A 30 3.54 22.15 -16.87
N SER A 31 3.86 22.91 -15.82
CA SER A 31 4.79 24.05 -15.86
C SER A 31 6.25 23.66 -16.11
N GLY A 32 6.60 22.38 -15.93
CA GLY A 32 7.97 21.88 -15.97
C GLY A 32 8.70 21.87 -14.62
N GLU A 33 8.07 22.37 -13.56
CA GLU A 33 8.59 22.31 -12.19
C GLU A 33 8.50 20.88 -11.64
N GLU A 34 9.52 20.47 -10.88
CA GLU A 34 9.55 19.18 -10.17
C GLU A 34 9.37 19.42 -8.68
N ILE A 35 8.41 18.71 -8.10
CA ILE A 35 8.12 18.76 -6.66
C ILE A 35 8.22 17.35 -6.07
N GLN A 36 8.64 17.26 -4.82
CA GLN A 36 8.64 16.03 -4.06
C GLN A 36 7.43 16.00 -3.13
N ILE A 37 6.70 14.90 -3.15
CA ILE A 37 5.48 14.71 -2.36
C ILE A 37 5.65 13.46 -1.51
N ASP A 38 5.60 13.61 -0.19
CA ASP A 38 5.56 12.51 0.78
C ASP A 38 4.14 12.32 1.36
N ASN A 39 3.31 13.35 1.33
CA ASN A 39 1.92 13.34 1.76
C ASN A 39 0.94 13.32 0.57
N PRO A 40 0.11 12.27 0.42
CA PRO A 40 -0.94 12.22 -0.60
C PRO A 40 -1.90 13.42 -0.60
N ALA A 41 -2.09 14.08 0.54
CA ALA A 41 -2.91 15.29 0.65
C ALA A 41 -2.37 16.44 -0.20
N GLU A 42 -1.04 16.55 -0.32
CA GLU A 42 -0.33 17.62 -1.02
C GLU A 42 -0.19 17.37 -2.52
N LEU A 43 -0.64 16.22 -3.01
CA LEU A 43 -0.61 15.91 -4.43
C LEU A 43 -1.47 16.95 -5.20
N PRO A 44 -0.90 17.64 -6.20
CA PRO A 44 -1.61 18.65 -6.98
C PRO A 44 -2.81 18.08 -7.76
N ASP A 45 -3.65 18.98 -8.26
CA ASP A 45 -4.72 18.60 -9.19
C ASP A 45 -4.15 17.80 -10.38
N PRO A 46 -4.75 16.65 -10.75
CA PRO A 46 -4.33 15.85 -11.89
C PRO A 46 -4.12 16.64 -13.19
N GLN A 47 -4.83 17.76 -13.41
CA GLN A 47 -4.67 18.61 -14.59
C GLN A 47 -3.32 19.34 -14.64
N LYS A 48 -2.69 19.54 -13.48
CA LYS A 48 -1.38 20.20 -13.35
C LYS A 48 -0.23 19.20 -13.40
N ILE A 49 -0.51 17.91 -13.40
CA ILE A 49 0.50 16.85 -13.34
C ILE A 49 0.82 16.38 -14.76
N ARG A 50 2.10 16.42 -15.11
CA ARG A 50 2.62 15.84 -16.36
C ARG A 50 3.03 14.40 -16.16
N GLU A 51 3.79 14.12 -15.10
CA GLU A 51 4.31 12.79 -14.79
C GLU A 51 4.45 12.62 -13.27
N ILE A 52 4.21 11.40 -12.78
CA ILE A 52 4.52 11.00 -11.40
C ILE A 52 5.49 9.85 -11.48
N GLN A 53 6.58 9.96 -10.72
CA GLN A 53 7.58 8.92 -10.57
C GLN A 53 7.56 8.41 -9.14
N GLU A 54 7.59 7.09 -8.98
CA GLU A 54 7.72 6.44 -7.67
C GLU A 54 9.10 5.78 -7.52
N PRO A 55 9.59 5.65 -6.29
CA PRO A 55 10.87 5.00 -6.03
C PRO A 55 10.74 3.51 -6.30
N TYR A 56 11.67 2.98 -7.09
CA TYR A 56 11.81 1.57 -7.38
C TYR A 56 12.98 0.97 -6.64
N VAL A 57 12.81 -0.27 -6.23
CA VAL A 57 13.84 -1.08 -5.61
C VAL A 57 14.09 -2.34 -6.42
N ARG A 58 15.35 -2.76 -6.47
CA ARG A 58 15.70 -4.13 -6.82
C ARG A 58 15.66 -4.95 -5.54
N ILE A 59 14.94 -6.05 -5.57
CA ILE A 59 14.82 -6.96 -4.44
C ILE A 59 15.51 -8.28 -4.75
N ASN A 60 16.15 -8.85 -3.72
CA ASN A 60 16.78 -10.16 -3.75
C ASN A 60 16.08 -11.04 -2.70
N LEU A 61 15.40 -12.07 -3.17
CA LEU A 61 14.69 -13.04 -2.34
C LEU A 61 15.40 -14.39 -2.39
N MET A 62 16.09 -14.76 -1.32
CA MET A 62 16.70 -16.09 -1.23
C MET A 62 15.77 -17.03 -0.49
N THR A 63 15.43 -18.16 -1.09
CA THR A 63 14.44 -19.10 -0.56
C THR A 63 14.70 -20.54 -1.05
N PRO A 64 14.24 -21.57 -0.33
CA PRO A 64 14.20 -22.94 -0.85
C PRO A 64 13.33 -23.06 -2.12
N ASP A 65 13.71 -23.99 -3.02
CA ASP A 65 13.07 -24.20 -4.33
C ASP A 65 11.54 -24.38 -4.25
N GLN A 66 11.06 -25.08 -3.22
CA GLN A 66 9.64 -25.37 -3.01
C GLN A 66 8.75 -24.13 -2.81
N TYR A 67 9.31 -22.96 -2.46
CA TYR A 67 8.54 -21.72 -2.22
C TYR A 67 8.64 -20.72 -3.38
N VAL A 68 9.44 -21.02 -4.41
CA VAL A 68 9.74 -20.08 -5.50
C VAL A 68 8.47 -19.65 -6.22
N GLY A 69 7.59 -20.59 -6.58
CA GLY A 69 6.35 -20.28 -7.30
C GLY A 69 5.42 -19.31 -6.56
N ASP A 70 5.15 -19.58 -5.28
CA ASP A 70 4.28 -18.74 -4.46
C ASP A 70 4.88 -17.34 -4.22
N LEU A 71 6.20 -17.25 -4.07
CA LEU A 71 6.90 -15.97 -3.92
C LEU A 71 6.95 -15.17 -5.21
N MET A 72 7.05 -15.83 -6.38
CA MET A 72 6.92 -15.17 -7.67
C MET A 72 5.52 -14.57 -7.85
N GLN A 73 4.47 -15.29 -7.43
CA GLN A 73 3.10 -14.78 -7.45
C GLN A 73 2.96 -13.54 -6.55
N LEU A 74 3.48 -13.61 -5.31
CA LEU A 74 3.49 -12.46 -4.40
C LEU A 74 4.15 -11.23 -5.02
N CYS A 75 5.29 -11.39 -5.69
CA CYS A 75 5.97 -10.28 -6.34
C CYS A 75 5.14 -9.71 -7.51
N GLN A 76 4.52 -10.56 -8.32
CA GLN A 76 3.70 -10.13 -9.46
C GLN A 76 2.44 -9.37 -9.01
N ASP A 77 1.75 -9.85 -7.98
CA ASP A 77 0.60 -9.17 -7.37
C ASP A 77 0.95 -7.78 -6.83
N LYS A 78 2.24 -7.56 -6.56
CA LYS A 78 2.82 -6.32 -6.06
C LYS A 78 3.53 -5.50 -7.14
N ARG A 79 3.13 -5.66 -8.40
CA ARG A 79 3.65 -4.93 -9.58
C ARG A 79 5.15 -5.16 -9.82
N GLY A 80 5.66 -6.31 -9.37
CA GLY A 80 7.06 -6.67 -9.56
C GLY A 80 7.34 -7.16 -10.97
N THR A 81 8.42 -6.64 -11.54
CA THR A 81 8.98 -7.12 -12.80
C THR A 81 10.05 -8.16 -12.50
N TYR A 82 9.87 -9.38 -13.02
CA TYR A 82 10.87 -10.44 -12.91
C TYR A 82 12.14 -10.05 -13.68
N ILE A 83 13.29 -10.18 -13.03
CA ILE A 83 14.60 -9.94 -13.65
C ILE A 83 15.35 -11.24 -13.87
N ASN A 84 15.54 -12.02 -12.80
CA ASN A 84 16.36 -13.23 -12.86
C ASN A 84 16.02 -14.23 -11.75
N LEU A 85 16.42 -15.49 -11.96
CA LEU A 85 16.39 -16.58 -10.99
C LEU A 85 17.78 -17.22 -10.95
N GLU A 86 18.51 -16.98 -9.87
CA GLU A 86 19.86 -17.49 -9.68
C GLU A 86 19.85 -18.78 -8.86
N HIS A 87 20.70 -19.71 -9.27
CA HIS A 87 20.87 -21.00 -8.62
C HIS A 87 22.11 -20.92 -7.74
N ASN A 88 21.92 -20.60 -6.46
CA ASN A 88 23.05 -20.49 -5.52
C ASN A 88 23.64 -21.88 -5.20
N ASP A 89 22.76 -22.83 -4.89
CA ASP A 89 23.10 -24.19 -4.45
C ASP A 89 22.06 -25.20 -4.95
N ALA A 90 22.23 -26.48 -4.59
CA ALA A 90 21.26 -27.53 -4.90
C ALA A 90 19.85 -27.27 -4.34
N THR A 91 19.74 -26.59 -3.19
CA THR A 91 18.47 -26.46 -2.45
C THR A 91 17.91 -25.04 -2.38
N ARG A 92 18.69 -24.03 -2.79
CA ARG A 92 18.32 -22.61 -2.64
C ARG A 92 18.37 -21.88 -3.98
N ARG A 93 17.45 -20.93 -4.12
CA ARG A 93 17.35 -20.03 -5.26
C ARG A 93 17.34 -18.59 -4.77
N THR A 94 17.88 -17.67 -5.57
CA THR A 94 17.67 -16.24 -5.41
C THR A 94 16.76 -15.75 -6.53
N LEU A 95 15.61 -15.18 -6.16
CA LEU A 95 14.70 -14.48 -7.07
C LEU A 95 15.06 -12.99 -7.06
N ILE A 96 15.29 -12.43 -8.24
CA ILE A 96 15.59 -11.01 -8.43
C ILE A 96 14.41 -10.34 -9.13
N TYR A 97 13.86 -9.31 -8.49
CA TYR A 97 12.73 -8.54 -9.00
C TYR A 97 13.01 -7.04 -8.90
N GLU A 98 12.40 -6.26 -9.78
CA GLU A 98 12.32 -4.81 -9.63
C GLU A 98 10.88 -4.41 -9.34
N MET A 99 10.67 -3.65 -8.27
CA MET A 99 9.34 -3.35 -7.77
C MET A 99 9.25 -1.94 -7.20
N PRO A 100 8.06 -1.33 -7.19
CA PRO A 100 7.83 -0.08 -6.48
C PRO A 100 7.98 -0.25 -4.96
N LEU A 101 8.71 0.65 -4.32
CA LEU A 101 8.93 0.61 -2.87
C LEU A 101 7.62 0.70 -2.09
N ASN A 102 6.66 1.49 -2.58
CA ASN A 102 5.33 1.63 -1.97
C ASN A 102 4.58 0.30 -1.81
N GLU A 103 4.84 -0.68 -2.67
CA GLU A 103 4.17 -1.98 -2.60
C GLU A 103 4.77 -2.92 -1.54
N ILE A 104 6.00 -2.62 -1.12
CA ILE A 104 6.81 -3.42 -0.20
C ILE A 104 6.74 -2.89 1.24
N VAL A 105 6.68 -1.57 1.42
CA VAL A 105 6.67 -0.94 2.75
C VAL A 105 5.53 -1.42 3.65
N PHE A 106 4.43 -1.88 3.07
CA PHE A 106 3.28 -2.38 3.82
C PHE A 106 2.97 -3.86 3.52
N ASP A 107 3.00 -4.67 4.58
CA ASP A 107 2.56 -6.08 4.65
C ASP A 107 3.28 -7.08 3.74
N PHE A 108 4.21 -6.64 2.89
CA PHE A 108 5.00 -7.55 2.04
C PHE A 108 5.84 -8.53 2.86
N PHE A 109 6.56 -8.03 3.87
CA PHE A 109 7.42 -8.85 4.71
C PHE A 109 6.66 -9.89 5.53
N ASN A 110 5.47 -9.56 6.02
CA ASN A 110 4.60 -10.49 6.73
C ASN A 110 4.13 -11.62 5.81
N LYS A 111 3.66 -11.26 4.60
CA LYS A 111 3.26 -12.24 3.59
C LYS A 111 4.41 -13.13 3.15
N LEU A 112 5.59 -12.55 2.92
CA LEU A 112 6.81 -13.26 2.58
C LEU A 112 7.15 -14.32 3.64
N LYS A 113 7.16 -13.93 4.92
CA LYS A 113 7.42 -14.84 6.04
C LYS A 113 6.36 -15.93 6.14
N SER A 114 5.09 -15.58 5.96
CA SER A 114 3.99 -16.55 6.03
C SER A 114 4.09 -17.61 4.93
N ILE A 115 4.31 -17.19 3.67
CA ILE A 115 4.42 -18.09 2.50
C ILE A 115 5.65 -19.00 2.64
N SER A 116 6.79 -18.42 2.98
CA SER A 116 8.04 -19.16 3.12
C SER A 116 8.19 -19.89 4.44
N ARG A 117 7.22 -19.81 5.36
CA ARG A 117 7.34 -20.30 6.75
C ARG A 117 8.60 -19.79 7.47
N GLY A 118 9.05 -18.59 7.11
CA GLY A 118 10.26 -17.96 7.65
C GLY A 118 11.58 -18.41 7.00
N TYR A 119 11.55 -19.24 5.95
CA TYR A 119 12.75 -19.69 5.25
C TYR A 119 13.28 -18.73 4.18
N ALA A 120 12.49 -17.71 3.80
CA ALA A 120 12.94 -16.70 2.85
C ALA A 120 13.67 -15.55 3.53
N SER A 121 14.79 -15.13 2.96
CA SER A 121 15.44 -13.85 3.28
C SER A 121 15.13 -12.82 2.21
N PHE A 122 15.10 -11.55 2.60
CA PHE A 122 14.78 -10.42 1.75
C PHE A 122 15.81 -9.31 1.95
N ASP A 123 16.33 -8.82 0.83
CA ASP A 123 17.21 -7.68 0.74
C ASP A 123 16.72 -6.77 -0.41
N TYR A 124 16.96 -5.47 -0.29
CA TYR A 124 16.56 -4.52 -1.34
C TYR A 124 17.53 -3.36 -1.47
N GLU A 125 17.64 -2.85 -2.70
CA GLU A 125 18.45 -1.70 -3.05
C GLU A 125 17.60 -0.70 -3.86
N LEU A 126 17.70 0.59 -3.54
CA LEU A 126 17.02 1.64 -4.31
C LEU A 126 17.70 1.81 -5.67
N ILE A 127 16.95 1.63 -6.76
CA ILE A 127 17.45 1.72 -8.15
C ILE A 127 17.01 2.99 -8.86
N GLY A 128 16.52 3.97 -8.10
CA GLY A 128 16.05 5.25 -8.61
C GLY A 128 14.53 5.32 -8.77
N TYR A 129 14.08 6.33 -9.52
CA TYR A 129 12.66 6.63 -9.72
C TYR A 129 12.23 6.20 -11.11
N LYS A 130 11.01 5.67 -11.23
CA LYS A 130 10.42 5.30 -12.52
C LYS A 130 9.03 5.93 -12.67
N PRO A 131 8.68 6.38 -13.88
CA PRO A 131 7.36 6.92 -14.15
C PRO A 131 6.29 5.84 -14.01
N SER A 132 5.16 6.18 -13.39
CA SER A 132 4.07 5.24 -13.16
C SER A 132 2.70 5.92 -13.22
N LYS A 133 1.67 5.14 -13.59
CA LYS A 133 0.29 5.64 -13.74
C LYS A 133 -0.39 5.69 -12.36
N LEU A 134 0.02 6.66 -11.56
CA LEU A 134 -0.43 6.82 -10.19
C LEU A 134 -1.62 7.77 -10.09
N VAL A 135 -2.51 7.47 -9.15
CA VAL A 135 -3.68 8.29 -8.83
C VAL A 135 -3.82 8.39 -7.33
N LYS A 136 -4.22 9.58 -6.86
CA LYS A 136 -4.64 9.77 -5.47
C LYS A 136 -6.00 9.12 -5.25
N MET A 137 -6.09 8.28 -4.24
CA MET A 137 -7.33 7.73 -3.73
C MET A 137 -7.68 8.39 -2.40
N ASP A 138 -8.88 8.95 -2.34
CA ASP A 138 -9.45 9.55 -1.14
C ASP A 138 -10.49 8.63 -0.53
N ILE A 139 -10.53 8.60 0.81
CA ILE A 139 -11.53 7.85 1.56
C ILE A 139 -12.52 8.81 2.18
N LEU A 140 -13.80 8.60 1.88
CA LEU A 140 -14.90 9.37 2.43
C LEU A 140 -15.68 8.50 3.41
N LEU A 141 -15.85 9.00 4.63
CA LEU A 141 -16.74 8.46 5.65
C LEU A 141 -17.95 9.37 5.78
N ASN A 142 -19.14 8.85 5.52
CA ASN A 142 -20.38 9.62 5.55
C ASN A 142 -20.33 10.91 4.70
N GLY A 143 -19.65 10.84 3.54
CA GLY A 143 -19.46 11.97 2.63
C GLY A 143 -18.35 12.95 3.04
N GLN A 144 -17.72 12.78 4.20
CA GLN A 144 -16.58 13.58 4.64
C GLN A 144 -15.27 12.89 4.28
N GLN A 145 -14.37 13.60 3.62
CA GLN A 145 -13.03 13.12 3.31
C GLN A 145 -12.19 13.00 4.58
N ILE A 146 -11.48 11.88 4.71
CA ILE A 146 -10.54 11.63 5.81
C ILE A 146 -9.13 11.59 5.25
N ASP A 147 -8.43 12.73 5.31
CA ASP A 147 -7.10 12.90 4.69
C ASP A 147 -6.07 11.89 5.18
N ALA A 148 -6.15 11.51 6.46
CA ALA A 148 -5.26 10.51 7.07
C ALA A 148 -5.39 9.11 6.45
N LEU A 149 -6.47 8.85 5.71
CA LEU A 149 -6.72 7.58 5.01
C LEU A 149 -6.52 7.69 3.50
N SER A 150 -6.18 8.87 2.97
CA SER A 150 -5.87 9.05 1.55
C SER A 150 -4.49 8.49 1.21
N PHE A 151 -4.36 7.87 0.04
CA PHE A 151 -3.10 7.26 -0.40
C PHE A 151 -2.94 7.30 -1.92
N ILE A 152 -1.69 7.16 -2.39
CA ILE A 152 -1.37 7.10 -3.81
C ILE A 152 -1.31 5.62 -4.23
N VAL A 153 -2.00 5.30 -5.32
CA VAL A 153 -2.13 3.93 -5.83
C VAL A 153 -1.93 3.88 -7.35
N HIS A 154 -1.46 2.75 -7.85
CA HIS A 154 -1.45 2.52 -9.29
C HIS A 154 -2.88 2.38 -9.84
N LYS A 155 -3.17 3.07 -10.95
CA LYS A 155 -4.51 3.18 -11.54
C LYS A 155 -5.18 1.82 -11.78
N ASP A 156 -4.41 0.84 -12.26
CA ASP A 156 -4.93 -0.50 -12.59
C ASP A 156 -5.35 -1.30 -11.33
N PHE A 157 -4.76 -0.99 -10.17
CA PHE A 157 -5.03 -1.67 -8.90
C PHE A 157 -5.97 -0.89 -7.99
N ALA A 158 -6.38 0.31 -8.42
CA ALA A 158 -7.18 1.22 -7.61
C ALA A 158 -8.48 0.59 -7.10
N TYR A 159 -9.27 -0.03 -7.98
CA TYR A 159 -10.56 -0.60 -7.59
C TYR A 159 -10.43 -1.66 -6.49
N GLU A 160 -9.50 -2.60 -6.66
CA GLU A 160 -9.27 -3.68 -5.71
C GLU A 160 -8.80 -3.14 -4.36
N ARG A 161 -7.82 -2.22 -4.38
CA ARG A 161 -7.31 -1.58 -3.16
C ARG A 161 -8.38 -0.79 -2.42
N GLY A 162 -9.18 0.00 -3.14
CA GLY A 162 -10.28 0.76 -2.55
C GLY A 162 -11.34 -0.14 -1.94
N LYS A 163 -11.68 -1.26 -2.59
CA LYS A 163 -12.63 -2.26 -2.07
C LYS A 163 -12.11 -2.92 -0.78
N VAL A 164 -10.87 -3.38 -0.78
CA VAL A 164 -10.25 -4.02 0.40
C VAL A 164 -10.24 -3.05 1.59
N LEU A 165 -9.86 -1.79 1.36
CA LEU A 165 -9.83 -0.80 2.42
C LEU A 165 -11.25 -0.46 2.94
N ALA A 166 -12.22 -0.31 2.05
CA ALA A 166 -13.60 -0.02 2.43
C ALA A 166 -14.24 -1.15 3.26
N GLU A 167 -14.01 -2.42 2.91
CA GLU A 167 -14.48 -3.56 3.73
C GLU A 167 -13.77 -3.61 5.08
N LYS A 168 -12.45 -3.41 5.11
CA LYS A 168 -11.69 -3.40 6.37
C LYS A 168 -12.15 -2.30 7.32
N LEU A 169 -12.45 -1.11 6.79
CA LEU A 169 -13.02 -0.01 7.58
C LEU A 169 -14.42 -0.35 8.10
N LYS A 170 -15.25 -1.05 7.33
CA LYS A 170 -16.58 -1.48 7.81
C LYS A 170 -16.48 -2.50 8.94
N GLU A 171 -15.46 -3.36 8.95
CA GLU A 171 -15.23 -4.32 10.04
C GLU A 171 -14.72 -3.63 11.31
N LEU A 172 -13.89 -2.60 11.17
CA LEU A 172 -13.27 -1.88 12.29
C LEU A 172 -14.19 -0.82 12.90
N ILE A 173 -14.98 -0.12 12.09
CA ILE A 173 -15.85 0.96 12.55
C ILE A 173 -17.11 0.35 13.17
N PRO A 174 -17.41 0.62 14.46
CA PRO A 174 -18.59 0.09 15.10
C PRO A 174 -19.86 0.63 14.43
N ARG A 175 -20.89 -0.22 14.41
CA ARG A 175 -22.21 0.15 13.89
C ARG A 175 -22.76 1.34 14.69
N GLN A 176 -23.50 2.20 13.99
CA GLN A 176 -24.14 3.38 14.56
C GLN A 176 -25.67 3.24 14.47
N ASN A 177 -26.43 4.19 15.05
CA ASN A 177 -27.88 4.23 14.90
C ASN A 177 -28.35 4.64 13.49
N TYR A 178 -27.42 4.98 12.61
CA TYR A 178 -27.63 5.33 11.21
C TYR A 178 -26.66 4.55 10.33
N GLU A 179 -26.97 4.49 9.03
CA GLU A 179 -26.07 3.87 8.06
C GLU A 179 -24.86 4.78 7.80
N VAL A 180 -23.66 4.21 7.84
CA VAL A 180 -22.43 4.95 7.56
C VAL A 180 -21.85 4.43 6.23
N PRO A 181 -21.96 5.20 5.14
CA PRO A 181 -21.31 4.84 3.89
C PRO A 181 -19.80 5.11 3.98
N VAL A 182 -19.02 4.12 3.57
CA VAL A 182 -17.57 4.17 3.39
C VAL A 182 -17.30 4.13 1.87
N GLN A 183 -16.61 5.12 1.35
CA GLN A 183 -16.41 5.29 -0.09
C GLN A 183 -14.93 5.51 -0.40
N ALA A 184 -14.43 4.82 -1.41
CA ALA A 184 -13.14 5.11 -2.03
C ALA A 184 -13.38 5.91 -3.32
N VAL A 185 -12.69 7.03 -3.45
CA VAL A 185 -12.91 8.04 -4.49
C VAL A 185 -11.60 8.36 -5.20
N ILE A 186 -11.67 8.55 -6.52
CA ILE A 186 -10.57 9.07 -7.32
C ILE A 186 -11.10 10.23 -8.15
N GLY A 187 -10.51 11.42 -7.98
CA GLY A 187 -10.92 12.62 -8.73
C GLY A 187 -12.42 12.93 -8.60
N GLY A 188 -12.98 12.75 -7.40
CA GLY A 188 -14.42 12.95 -7.13
C GLY A 188 -15.34 11.80 -7.56
N LYS A 189 -14.85 10.81 -8.31
CA LYS A 189 -15.65 9.63 -8.70
C LYS A 189 -15.50 8.50 -7.69
N VAL A 190 -16.61 8.01 -7.16
CA VAL A 190 -16.66 6.82 -6.30
C VAL A 190 -16.31 5.58 -7.12
N ILE A 191 -15.27 4.86 -6.73
CA ILE A 191 -14.82 3.62 -7.38
C ILE A 191 -15.22 2.38 -6.60
N ALA A 192 -15.26 2.46 -5.27
CA ALA A 192 -15.72 1.39 -4.40
C ALA A 192 -16.57 1.99 -3.27
N ARG A 193 -17.61 1.28 -2.86
CA ARG A 193 -18.51 1.70 -1.79
C ARG A 193 -18.95 0.51 -0.97
N THR A 194 -18.91 0.70 0.33
CA THR A 194 -19.38 -0.26 1.33
C THR A 194 -20.20 0.50 2.38
N THR A 195 -21.27 -0.10 2.92
CA THR A 195 -22.13 0.57 3.92
C THR A 195 -22.11 -0.21 5.23
N ILE A 196 -21.79 0.47 6.32
CA ILE A 196 -21.95 -0.04 7.68
C ILE A 196 -23.43 0.11 8.05
N LYS A 197 -24.09 -1.02 8.29
CA LYS A 197 -25.53 -1.04 8.58
C LYS A 197 -25.81 -0.43 9.95
N ALA A 198 -26.89 0.33 10.05
CA ALA A 198 -27.40 0.82 11.32
C ALA A 198 -27.75 -0.34 12.28
N TYR A 199 -27.79 -0.06 13.59
CA TYR A 199 -28.52 -0.92 14.52
C TYR A 199 -29.97 -1.01 14.10
N ARG A 200 -30.51 -2.23 14.09
CA ARG A 200 -31.96 -2.42 13.95
C ARG A 200 -32.56 -2.20 15.33
N LYS A 201 -33.61 -1.39 15.38
CA LYS A 201 -34.47 -1.35 16.57
C LYS A 201 -35.18 -2.70 16.62
N ASP A 202 -35.01 -3.46 17.70
CA ASP A 202 -35.83 -4.65 17.94
C ASP A 202 -37.27 -4.20 18.18
N VAL A 203 -38.12 -4.44 17.18
CA VAL A 203 -39.56 -4.25 17.30
C VAL A 203 -40.14 -5.65 17.50
N LEU A 204 -40.55 -5.95 18.74
CA LEU A 204 -41.33 -7.13 19.10
C LEU A 204 -42.74 -7.05 18.50
#